data_AF-A0A3Q7JTR8-F1
#
_entry.id   AF-A0A3Q7JTR8-F1
#
_cell.length_a   1.000
_cell.length_b   1.000
_cell.length_c   1.000
_cell.angle_alpha   90.00
_cell.angle_beta   90.00
_cell.angle_gamma   90.00
#
_symmetry.space_group_name_H-M   'P 1'
#
loop_
_entity.id
_entity.type
_entity.pdbx_description
1 polymer ?
#
loop_
_entity_poly.entity_id
_entity_poly.type
_entity_poly.pdbx_seq_one_letter_code
_entity_poly.pdbx_strand_id
1 'polypeptide(L)' 'MEQQFQHEVAMLANLKHPNIIRFVGACRKANVSCIVTEYTRGGSVCQFLQTKLCH' A
#
# COMPACT_ATOMS: atom_id res chain seq x y z
N MET A 1 -15.56 -9.33 -2.14
CA MET A 1 -14.44 -8.59 -2.77
C MET A 1 -14.68 -7.09 -2.77
N GLU A 2 -15.81 -6.59 -3.27
CA GLU A 2 -16.05 -5.14 -3.37
C GLU A 2 -16.05 -4.41 -2.02
N GLN A 3 -16.71 -4.97 -1.01
CA GLN A 3 -16.69 -4.40 0.34
C GLN A 3 -15.28 -4.36 0.95
N GLN A 4 -14.45 -5.38 0.70
CA GLN A 4 -13.07 -5.43 1.21
C GLN A 4 -12.23 -4.28 0.63
N PHE A 5 -12.33 -4.06 -0.68
CA PHE A 5 -11.62 -2.95 -1.34
C PHE A 5 -12.06 -1.59 -0.81
N GLN A 6 -13.36 -1.36 -0.67
CA GLN A 6 -13.88 -0.09 -0.11
C GLN A 6 -13.42 0.12 1.34
N HIS A 7 -13.40 -0.95 2.13
CA HIS A 7 -12.94 -0.91 3.51
C HIS A 7 -11.45 -0.57 3.59
N GLU A 8 -10.64 -1.18 2.73
CA GLU A 8 -9.20 -0.94 2.66
C GLU A 8 -8.88 0.49 2.21
N VAL A 9 -9.59 0.99 1.19
CA VAL A 9 -9.49 2.39 0.74
C VAL A 9 -9.89 3.37 1.84
N ALA A 10 -11.00 3.11 2.55
CA ALA A 10 -11.45 3.96 3.64
C ALA A 10 -10.45 3.98 4.80
N MET A 11 -9.86 2.83 5.16
CA MET A 11 -8.80 2.77 6.16
C MET A 11 -7.56 3.56 5.72
N LEU A 12 -7.06 3.30 4.52
CA LEU A 12 -5.86 3.97 3.99
C LEU A 12 -6.04 5.48 3.84
N ALA A 13 -7.24 5.95 3.48
CA ALA A 13 -7.54 7.37 3.36
C ALA A 13 -7.48 8.13 4.70
N ASN A 14 -7.73 7.43 5.82
CA ASN A 14 -7.69 8.00 7.17
C ASN A 14 -6.30 7.96 7.81
N LEU A 15 -5.35 7.20 7.24
CA LEU A 15 -4.00 7.06 7.79
C LEU A 15 -3.06 8.13 7.22
N LYS A 16 -2.69 9.10 8.05
CA LYS A 16 -1.72 10.16 7.70
C LYS A 16 -0.67 10.28 8.80
N HIS A 17 0.49 9.67 8.57
CA HIS A 17 1.60 9.70 9.53
C HIS A 17 2.93 9.54 8.79
N PRO A 18 4.04 10.19 9.21
CA PRO A 18 5.34 10.10 8.53
C PRO A 18 5.92 8.69 8.40
N ASN A 19 5.52 7.76 9.28
CA ASN A 19 5.97 6.35 9.26
C ASN A 19 4.96 5.39 8.62
N ILE A 20 3.88 5.90 8.03
CA ILE A 20 2.87 5.08 7.35
C ILE A 20 2.87 5.48 5.88
N ILE A 21 2.84 4.49 4.99
CA ILE A 21 2.84 4.74 3.56
C ILE A 21 1.67 5.63 3.17
N ARG A 22 1.96 6.72 2.48
CA ARG A 22 0.96 7.69 2.10
C ARG A 22 0.07 7.14 1.00
N PHE A 23 -1.23 7.11 1.29
CA PHE A 23 -2.26 6.86 0.29
C PHE A 23 -2.38 8.06 -0.66
N VAL A 24 -2.38 7.79 -1.97
CA VAL A 24 -2.53 8.81 -3.03
C VAL A 24 -3.95 8.80 -3.58
N GLY A 25 -4.52 7.61 -3.79
CA GLY A 25 -5.86 7.45 -4.34
C GLY A 25 -6.18 6.00 -4.66
N ALA A 26 -7.40 5.74 -5.10
CA ALA A 26 -7.83 4.43 -5.53
C ALA A 26 -8.63 4.55 -6.83
N CYS A 27 -8.48 3.57 -7.72
CA CYS A 27 -9.26 3.49 -8.94
C CYS A 27 -10.13 2.24 -8.92
N ARG A 28 -11.36 2.38 -9.41
CA ARG A 28 -12.27 1.26 -9.61
C ARG A 28 -12.82 1.30 -11.02
N LYS A 29 -12.50 0.28 -11.82
CA LYS A 29 -13.02 0.06 -13.18
C LYS A 29 -13.60 -1.35 -13.24
N ALA A 30 -14.49 -1.62 -14.18
CA ALA A 30 -15.37 -2.81 -14.21
C ALA A 30 -14.72 -4.13 -13.75
N ASN A 31 -13.48 -4.41 -14.14
CA ASN A 31 -12.76 -5.64 -13.76
C ASN A 31 -11.44 -5.39 -12.99
N VAL A 32 -11.14 -4.15 -12.62
CA VAL A 32 -9.85 -3.79 -12.00
C VAL A 32 -10.07 -2.81 -10.85
N SER A 33 -9.58 -3.20 -9.67
CA SER A 33 -9.51 -2.33 -8.51
C SER A 33 -8.04 -2.06 -8.20
N CYS A 34 -7.66 -0.79 -8.07
CA CYS A 34 -6.27 -0.40 -7.82
C CYS A 34 -6.17 0.57 -6.64
N ILE A 35 -5.10 0.42 -5.86
CA ILE A 35 -4.72 1.33 -4.76
C ILE A 35 -3.41 1.96 -5.18
N VAL A 36 -3.35 3.29 -5.10
CA VAL A 36 -2.17 4.08 -5.44
C VAL A 36 -1.60 4.62 -4.13
N THR A 37 -0.33 4.29 -3.88
CA THR A 37 0.46 4.77 -2.73
C THR A 37 1.69 5.50 -3.21
N GLU A 38 2.40 6.16 -2.30
CA GLU A 38 3.74 6.64 -2.62
C GLU A 38 4.69 5.48 -2.95
N TYR A 39 5.68 5.77 -3.79
CA TYR A 39 6.67 4.79 -4.20
C TYR A 39 7.79 4.67 -3.18
N THR A 40 7.99 3.47 -2.65
CA THR A 40 9.07 3.13 -1.72
C THR A 40 10.16 2.33 -2.43
N ARG A 41 11.33 2.93 -2.65
CA ARG A 41 12.45 2.29 -3.37
C ARG A 41 12.99 1.04 -2.66
N GLY A 42 12.86 0.96 -1.34
CA GLY A 42 13.41 -0.12 -0.52
C GLY A 42 12.60 -1.42 -0.54
N GLY A 43 11.44 -1.45 -1.20
CA GLY A 43 10.55 -2.62 -1.18
C GLY A 43 10.01 -2.91 0.22
N SER A 44 9.73 -4.18 0.50
CA SER A 44 9.28 -4.60 1.83
C SER A 44 10.45 -4.69 2.81
N VAL A 45 10.17 -4.43 4.09
CA VAL A 45 11.16 -4.58 5.16
C VAL A 45 11.71 -6.01 5.20
N CYS A 46 10.84 -7.02 5.03
CA CYS A 46 11.25 -8.42 4.97
C CYS A 46 12.29 -8.66 3.87
N GLN A 47 12.04 -8.16 2.66
CA GLN A 47 12.98 -8.27 1.54
C GLN A 47 14.29 -7.55 1.84
N PHE A 48 14.21 -6.32 2.38
CA PHE A 48 15.39 -5.56 2.75
C PHE A 48 16.26 -6.31 3.78
N LEU A 49 15.64 -6.89 4.81
CA LEU A 49 16.33 -7.65 5.85
C LEU A 49 16.92 -8.96 5.31
N GLN A 50 16.21 -9.69 4.46
CA GLN A 50 16.73 -10.90 3.82
C GLN A 50 17.98 -10.60 2.97
N THR A 51 17.98 -9.51 2.20
CA THR A 51 19.16 -9.14 1.41
C THR A 51 20.35 -8.71 2.27
N LYS A 52 20.12 -8.21 3.49
CA LYS A 52 21.19 -7.68 4.35
C LYS A 52 21.74 -8.67 5.37
N LEU A 53 20.94 -9.64 5.81
CA LEU A 53 21.31 -10.63 6.83
C LEU A 53 21.80 -11.97 6.25
N CYS A 54 21.52 -12.23 4.97
CA CYS A 54 22.03 -13.42 4.26
C CYS A 54 23.36 -13.16 3.52
N HIS A 55 24.01 -12.02 3.78
CA HIS A 55 25.39 -11.71 3.39
C HIS A 55 26.26 -11.66 4.64
#